data_AF-A0A7C0UNC8-F1
#
_entry.id   AF-A0A7C0UNC8-F1
#
_cell.length_a   1.000
_cell.length_b   1.000
_cell.length_c   1.000
_cell.angle_alpha   90.00
_cell.angle_beta   90.00
_cell.angle_gamma   90.00
#
_symmetry.space_group_name_H-M   'P 1'
#
loop_
_entity.id
_entity.type
_entity.pdbx_description
1 polymer ?
#
loop_
_entity_poly.entity_id
_entity_poly.type
_entity_poly.pdbx_seq_one_letter_code
_entity_poly.pdbx_strand_id
1 'polypeptide(L)' 'MLYRIVIFLIFTAVGYLLGIKERLIYQGIMWGAGIGLIALIIDYIFSIVGFGTVIGGLLGLSVGLLFAKL' A
#
# COMPACT_ATOMS: atom_id res chain seq x y z
N MET A 1 -12.66 3.25 10.67
CA MET A 1 -13.42 2.87 9.46
C MET A 1 -13.56 4.01 8.46
N LEU A 2 -14.04 5.19 8.87
CA LEU A 2 -14.21 6.35 7.98
C LEU A 2 -12.92 6.75 7.22
N TYR A 3 -11.79 6.82 7.91
CA TYR A 3 -10.51 7.19 7.30
C TYR A 3 -10.06 6.22 6.19
N ARG A 4 -10.38 4.92 6.32
CA ARG A 4 -10.05 3.89 5.32
C ARG A 4 -10.79 4.14 4.00
N ILE A 5 -12.07 4.47 4.09
CA ILE A 5 -12.89 4.79 2.92
C ILE A 5 -12.38 6.05 2.24
N VAL A 6 -12.01 7.08 3.01
CA VAL A 6 -11.45 8.32 2.49
C VAL A 6 -10.13 8.07 1.75
N ILE A 7 -9.23 7.28 2.32
CA ILE A 7 -7.96 6.91 1.66
C ILE A 7 -8.20 6.20 0.34
N PHE A 8 -9.10 5.22 0.32
CA PHE A 8 -9.46 4.49 -0.90
C PHE A 8 -10.03 5.41 -1.99
N LEU A 9 -10.93 6.33 -1.60
CA LEU A 9 -11.50 7.31 -2.50
C LEU A 9 -10.45 8.27 -3.05
N ILE A 10 -9.47 8.70 -2.25
CA ILE A 10 -8.37 9.55 -2.71
C ILE A 10 -7.56 8.82 -3.78
N PHE A 11 -7.15 7.57 -3.54
CA PHE A 11 -6.40 6.80 -4.55
C PHE A 11 -7.19 6.58 -5.83
N THR A 12 -8.49 6.30 -5.72
CA THR A 12 -9.37 6.14 -6.87
C THR A 12 -9.55 7.45 -7.65
N ALA A 13 -9.71 8.58 -6.95
CA ALA A 13 -9.82 9.91 -7.54
C ALA A 13 -8.52 10.34 -8.24
N VAL A 14 -7.37 10.07 -7.63
CA VAL A 14 -6.04 10.33 -8.24
C VAL A 14 -5.85 9.46 -9.48
N GLY A 15 -6.21 8.18 -9.41
CA GLY A 15 -6.19 7.27 -10.56
C GLY A 15 -7.09 7.74 -11.70
N TYR A 16 -8.29 8.25 -11.38
CA TYR A 16 -9.19 8.85 -12.35
C TYR A 16 -8.58 10.10 -13.02
N LEU A 17 -8.00 11.01 -12.24
CA LEU A 17 -7.34 12.22 -12.77
C LEU A 17 -6.17 11.88 -13.69
N LEU A 18 -5.35 10.90 -13.31
CA LEU A 18 -4.27 10.37 -14.15
C LEU A 18 -4.83 9.71 -15.42
N GLY A 19 -5.91 8.94 -15.29
CA GLY A 19 -6.60 8.32 -16.42
C GLY A 19 -7.18 9.33 -17.42
N ILE A 20 -7.68 10.48 -16.95
CA ILE A 20 -8.10 11.58 -17.84
C ILE A 20 -6.89 12.11 -18.62
N LYS A 21 -5.77 12.37 -17.93
CA LYS A 21 -4.56 12.93 -18.55
C LYS A 21 -4.02 12.04 -19.67
N GLU A 22 -4.03 10.72 -19.47
CA GLU A 22 -3.53 9.73 -20.42
C GLU A 22 -4.59 9.24 -21.43
N ARG A 23 -5.82 9.79 -21.39
CA ARG A 23 -7.00 9.30 -22.16
C ARG A 23 -7.36 7.82 -21.90
N LEU A 24 -6.90 7.26 -20.80
CA LEU A 24 -7.10 5.87 -20.38
C LEU A 24 -7.92 5.82 -19.08
N ILE A 25 -9.11 6.44 -19.09
CA ILE A 25 -9.93 6.66 -17.89
C ILE A 25 -10.25 5.34 -17.15
N TYR A 26 -10.68 4.30 -17.87
CA TYR A 26 -11.00 3.00 -17.27
C TYR A 26 -9.79 2.35 -16.59
N GLN A 27 -8.61 2.42 -17.22
CA GLN A 27 -7.38 1.89 -16.64
C GLN A 27 -6.93 2.72 -15.46
N GLY A 28 -7.02 4.06 -15.54
CA GLY A 28 -6.70 4.94 -14.42
C GLY A 28 -7.54 4.68 -13.17
N ILE A 29 -8.86 4.48 -13.33
CA ILE A 29 -9.75 4.10 -12.22
C ILE A 29 -9.37 2.71 -11.67
N MET A 30 -9.15 1.72 -12.54
CA MET A 30 -8.76 0.36 -12.11
C MET A 30 -7.44 0.37 -11.32
N TRP A 31 -6.43 1.08 -11.82
CA TRP A 31 -5.14 1.22 -11.13
C TRP A 31 -5.27 1.99 -9.82
N GLY A 32 -6.02 3.09 -9.80
CA GLY A 32 -6.27 3.87 -8.58
C GLY A 32 -6.98 3.07 -7.51
N ALA A 33 -8.06 2.36 -7.88
CA ALA A 33 -8.78 1.46 -6.98
C ALA A 33 -7.89 0.30 -6.51
N GLY A 34 -7.09 -0.29 -7.40
CA GLY A 34 -6.16 -1.36 -7.06
C GLY A 34 -5.11 -0.92 -6.03
N ILE A 35 -4.48 0.23 -6.23
CA ILE A 35 -3.51 0.81 -5.28
C ILE A 35 -4.20 1.16 -3.96
N GLY A 36 -5.41 1.73 -4.00
CA GLY A 36 -6.20 2.00 -2.80
C GLY A 36 -6.49 0.74 -1.98
N LEU A 37 -6.79 -0.38 -2.64
CA LEU A 37 -6.99 -1.69 -2.00
C LEU A 37 -5.71 -2.20 -1.34
N ILE A 38 -4.56 -2.10 -2.02
CA ILE A 38 -3.26 -2.47 -1.46
C ILE A 38 -2.96 -1.64 -0.21
N ALA A 39 -3.20 -0.33 -0.25
CA ALA A 39 -3.01 0.55 0.90
C ALA A 39 -3.88 0.14 2.10
N LEU A 40 -5.13 -0.26 1.85
CA LEU A 40 -6.01 -0.77 2.91
C LEU A 40 -5.55 -2.09 3.50
N ILE A 41 -5.06 -3.00 2.66
CA ILE A 41 -4.49 -4.28 3.12
C ILE A 41 -3.26 -4.02 3.99
N ILE A 42 -2.39 -3.10 3.58
CA ILE A 42 -1.20 -2.72 4.35
C ILE A 42 -1.59 -2.10 5.70
N ASP A 43 -2.55 -1.17 5.73
CA ASP A 43 -3.08 -0.60 6.99
C ASP A 43 -3.62 -1.69 7.92
N TYR A 44 -4.34 -2.67 7.35
CA TYR A 44 -4.87 -3.79 8.12
C TYR A 44 -3.74 -4.63 8.73
N ILE A 45 -2.74 -5.02 7.94
CA ILE A 45 -1.57 -5.79 8.39
C ILE A 45 -0.83 -5.02 9.50
N PHE A 46 -0.55 -3.73 9.30
CA PHE A 46 0.13 -2.92 10.31
C PHE A 46 -0.69 -2.76 11.60
N SER A 47 -2.03 -2.71 11.50
CA SER A 47 -2.88 -2.63 12.70
C SER A 47 -2.87 -3.91 13.53
N ILE A 48 -2.65 -5.07 12.91
CA ILE A 48 -2.57 -6.37 13.62
C ILE A 48 -1.18 -6.58 14.19
N VAL A 49 -0.16 -6.41 13.34
CA VAL A 49 1.21 -6.82 13.68
C VAL A 49 1.86 -5.77 14.57
N GLY A 50 1.48 -4.49 14.42
CA GLY A 50 2.17 -3.34 14.99
C GLY A 50 3.28 -2.86 14.04
N PHE A 51 3.48 -1.55 13.93
CA PHE A 51 4.48 -1.01 13.00
C PHE A 51 5.91 -1.40 13.39
N GLY A 52 6.21 -1.42 14.70
CA GLY A 52 7.55 -1.71 15.24
C GLY A 52 8.01 -3.16 15.04
N THR A 53 7.10 -4.12 15.06
CA THR A 53 7.38 -5.55 14.81
C THR A 53 7.64 -5.83 13.34
N VAL A 54 6.97 -5.14 12.41
CA VAL A 54 7.26 -5.25 10.97
C VAL A 54 8.66 -4.71 10.67
N ILE A 55 9.00 -3.52 11.18
CA ILE A 55 10.34 -2.95 10.99
C ILE A 55 11.41 -3.79 11.71
N GLY A 56 11.14 -4.20 12.95
CA GLY A 56 12.05 -5.07 13.71
C GLY A 56 12.29 -6.41 13.02
N GLY A 57 11.25 -7.01 12.44
CA GLY A 57 11.35 -8.24 11.65
C GLY A 57 12.16 -8.05 10.37
N LEU A 58 11.93 -6.96 9.63
CA LEU A 58 12.71 -6.63 8.43
C LEU A 58 14.19 -6.41 8.74
N LEU A 59 14.50 -5.67 9.80
CA LEU A 59 15.88 -5.45 10.25
C LEU A 59 16.51 -6.76 10.75
N GLY A 60 15.78 -7.55 11.54
CA GLY A 60 16.24 -8.84 12.03
C GLY A 60 16.53 -9.84 10.91
N LEU A 61 15.68 -9.91 9.88
CA LEU A 61 15.91 -10.72 8.69
C LEU A 61 17.10 -10.22 7.88
N SER A 62 17.22 -8.90 7.71
CA SER A 62 18.33 -8.30 6.97
C SER A 62 19.68 -8.58 7.66
N VAL A 63 19.74 -8.40 8.99
CA VAL A 63 20.92 -8.73 9.80
C VAL A 63 21.18 -10.24 9.79
N GLY A 64 20.15 -11.06 9.99
CA GLY A 64 20.28 -12.51 9.95
C GLY A 64 20.82 -13.04 8.62
N LEU A 65 20.37 -12.48 7.49
CA LEU A 65 20.88 -12.83 6.15
C LEU A 65 22.32 -12.37 5.92
N LEU A 66 22.72 -11.22 6.47
CA LEU A 66 24.11 -10.77 6.41
C LEU A 66 25.05 -11.74 7.14
N PHE A 67 24.59 -12.33 8.26
CA PHE A 67 25.38 -13.30 9.03
C PHE A 67 25.19 -14.76 8.60
N ALA A 68 24.12 -15.10 7.87
CA ALA A 68 23.89 -16.47 7.37
C ALA A 68 24.92 -16.91 6.30
N LYS A 69 25.71 -15.98 5.78
CA LYS A 69 26.75 -16.23 4.77
C LYS A 69 28.19 -16.11 5.33
N LEU A 70 28.35 -15.99 6.64
CA LEU A 70 29.64 -16.06 7.35
C LEU A 70 29.87 -17.48 7.87
#